data_AF-A0A937SRN3-F1
#
_entry.id   AF-A0A937SRN3-F1
#
_cell.length_a   1.000
_cell.length_b   1.000
_cell.length_c   1.000
_cell.angle_alpha   90.00
_cell.angle_beta   90.00
_cell.angle_gamma   90.00
#
_symmetry.space_group_name_H-M   'P 1'
#
loop_
_entity.id
_entity.type
_entity.pdbx_description
1 polymer ?
#
loop_
_entity_poly.entity_id
_entity_poly.type
_entity_poly.pdbx_seq_one_letter_code
_entity_poly.pdbx_strand_id
1 'polypeptide(L)'
;MSNLQLTVHEFLAIMGTLDEHMEETGFKGESAIYDAWYQQWREVEAKVEKLSMMDRADMLFDGKVTINDIPAEHLAEVTDCIKEQVAIHTKMIEENDIDADPDDLEIWQNRLAAVKELKKDS
;
A
#
# COMPACT_ATOMS: atom_id res chain seq x y z
N MET A 1 -4.12 7.31 19.50
CA MET A 1 -3.12 7.00 18.46
C MET A 1 -3.33 5.57 18.06
N SER A 2 -3.51 5.34 16.76
CA SER A 2 -3.93 4.06 16.20
C SER A 2 -2.74 3.42 15.51
N ASN A 3 -2.66 2.09 15.53
CA ASN A 3 -1.63 1.35 14.81
C ASN A 3 -2.21 0.86 13.49
N LEU A 4 -1.47 1.07 12.41
CA LEU A 4 -1.83 0.53 11.09
C LEU A 4 -0.98 -0.72 10.83
N GLN A 5 -1.62 -1.82 10.50
CA GLN A 5 -0.96 -3.03 10.04
C GLN A 5 -1.36 -3.34 8.59
N LEU A 6 -0.37 -3.44 7.72
CA LEU A 6 -0.48 -3.78 6.31
C LEU A 6 0.19 -5.13 6.05
N THR A 7 -0.22 -5.84 5.02
CA THR A 7 0.63 -6.89 4.43
C THR A 7 1.86 -6.24 3.81
N VAL A 8 2.90 -7.04 3.56
CA VAL A 8 4.06 -6.57 2.80
C VAL A 8 3.64 -6.16 1.39
N HIS A 9 2.77 -6.92 0.74
CA HIS A 9 2.21 -6.56 -0.57
C HIS A 9 1.53 -5.18 -0.56
N GLU A 10 0.61 -4.95 0.37
CA GLU A 10 -0.12 -3.67 0.48
C GLU A 10 0.84 -2.51 0.74
N PHE A 11 1.82 -2.68 1.64
CA PHE A 11 2.79 -1.64 1.96
C PHE A 11 3.69 -1.30 0.77
N LEU A 12 4.18 -2.32 0.04
CA LEU A 12 5.01 -2.11 -1.15
C LEU A 12 4.22 -1.43 -2.27
N ALA A 13 2.97 -1.84 -2.50
CA ALA A 13 2.11 -1.23 -3.51
C ALA A 13 1.80 0.25 -3.19
N ILE A 14 1.47 0.57 -1.93
CA ILE A 14 1.24 1.96 -1.52
C ILE A 14 2.49 2.83 -1.73
N MET A 15 3.66 2.35 -1.29
CA MET A 15 4.90 3.10 -1.48
C MET A 15 5.29 3.23 -2.96
N GLY A 16 5.02 2.21 -3.77
CA GLY A 16 5.21 2.26 -5.22
C GLY A 16 4.32 3.32 -5.89
N THR A 17 3.03 3.38 -5.54
CA THR A 17 2.12 4.45 -6.03
C THR A 17 2.62 5.84 -5.64
N LEU A 18 3.06 6.02 -4.39
CA LEU A 18 3.61 7.30 -3.94
C LEU A 18 4.90 7.65 -4.69
N ASP A 19 5.77 6.67 -4.94
CA ASP A 19 7.01 6.86 -5.70
C ASP A 19 6.71 7.32 -7.13
N GLU A 20 5.78 6.66 -7.82
CA GLU A 20 5.34 7.05 -9.17
C GLU A 20 4.81 8.50 -9.18
N HIS A 21 3.96 8.88 -8.22
CA HIS A 21 3.48 10.26 -8.11
C HIS A 21 4.61 11.26 -7.85
N MET A 22 5.55 10.91 -6.99
CA MET A 22 6.71 11.75 -6.71
C MET A 22 7.58 11.91 -7.96
N GLU A 23 7.82 10.83 -8.72
CA GLU A 23 8.54 10.86 -9.99
C GLU A 23 7.84 11.76 -11.03
N GLU A 24 6.52 11.66 -11.18
CA GLU A 24 5.73 12.48 -12.11
C GLU A 24 5.85 13.99 -11.83
N THR A 25 6.02 14.37 -10.56
CA THR A 25 6.24 15.76 -10.16
C THR A 25 7.72 16.19 -10.16
N GLY A 26 8.64 15.27 -10.52
CA GLY A 26 10.08 15.50 -10.43
C GLY A 26 10.58 15.65 -8.99
N PHE A 27 9.98 14.89 -8.06
CA PHE A 27 10.22 14.90 -6.61
C PHE A 27 10.02 16.29 -5.98
N LYS A 28 9.09 17.08 -6.54
CA LYS A 28 8.68 18.38 -5.99
C LYS A 28 7.29 18.35 -5.37
N GLY A 29 6.57 17.23 -5.49
CA GLY A 29 5.30 16.99 -4.82
C GLY A 29 5.45 16.96 -3.31
N GLU A 30 4.34 17.19 -2.61
CA GLU A 30 4.25 17.04 -1.17
C GLU A 30 3.57 15.70 -0.86
N SER A 31 4.21 14.88 -0.04
CA SER A 31 3.65 13.66 0.54
C SER A 31 3.90 13.69 2.04
N ALA A 32 2.88 13.37 2.84
CA ALA A 32 3.04 13.26 4.28
C ALA A 32 3.75 11.94 4.66
N ILE A 33 3.62 10.91 3.82
CA ILE A 33 4.12 9.56 4.08
C ILE A 33 5.49 9.30 3.46
N TYR A 34 5.73 9.72 2.22
CA TYR A 34 6.80 9.17 1.38
C TYR A 34 8.17 9.18 2.08
N ASP A 35 8.64 10.35 2.50
CA ASP A 35 9.92 10.49 3.20
C ASP A 35 9.92 9.77 4.56
N ALA A 36 8.79 9.79 5.28
CA ALA A 36 8.66 9.20 6.60
C ALA A 36 8.78 7.67 6.55
N TRP A 37 8.30 7.03 5.48
CA TRP A 37 8.27 5.58 5.32
C TRP A 37 9.36 5.06 4.40
N TYR A 38 10.06 5.93 3.66
CA TYR A 38 11.06 5.57 2.66
C TYR A 38 12.12 4.58 3.18
N GLN A 39 12.70 4.84 4.34
CA GLN A 39 13.72 3.92 4.89
C GLN A 39 13.14 2.53 5.15
N GLN A 40 11.95 2.45 5.75
CA GLN A 40 11.28 1.18 6.03
C GLN A 40 10.91 0.46 4.73
N TRP A 41 10.49 1.22 3.71
CA TRP A 41 10.22 0.70 2.37
C TRP A 41 11.44 0.01 1.76
N ARG A 42 12.57 0.71 1.68
CA ARG A 42 13.82 0.15 1.15
C ARG A 42 14.31 -1.08 1.92
N GLU A 43 14.11 -1.11 3.23
CA GLU A 43 14.46 -2.26 4.07
C GLU A 43 13.55 -3.48 3.81
N VAL A 44 12.26 -3.26 3.57
CA VAL A 44 11.31 -4.33 3.22
C VAL A 44 11.61 -4.86 1.81
N GLU A 45 11.80 -3.99 0.83
CA GLU A 45 12.18 -4.39 -0.54
C GLU A 45 13.44 -5.25 -0.55
N ALA A 46 14.52 -4.77 0.10
CA ALA A 46 15.78 -5.49 0.14
C ALA A 46 15.69 -6.86 0.86
N LYS A 47 14.70 -7.06 1.73
CA LYS A 47 14.41 -8.37 2.32
C LYS A 47 13.69 -9.27 1.33
N VAL A 48 12.63 -8.77 0.68
CA VAL A 48 11.82 -9.50 -0.30
C VAL A 48 12.63 -9.94 -1.52
N GLU A 49 13.55 -9.10 -1.99
CA GLU A 49 14.43 -9.40 -3.13
C GLU A 49 15.35 -10.60 -2.89
N LYS A 50 15.76 -10.84 -1.65
CA LYS A 50 16.67 -11.93 -1.26
C LYS A 50 15.98 -13.29 -1.13
N LEU A 51 14.65 -13.31 -1.13
CA LEU A 51 13.87 -14.53 -0.93
C LEU A 51 13.76 -15.34 -2.22
N SER A 52 13.63 -16.66 -2.07
CA SER A 52 13.24 -17.54 -3.17
C SER A 52 11.83 -17.18 -3.66
N MET A 53 11.42 -17.65 -4.84
CA MET A 53 10.09 -17.35 -5.37
C MET A 53 8.95 -17.79 -4.42
N MET A 54 9.07 -18.95 -3.78
CA MET A 54 8.07 -19.46 -2.85
C MET A 54 8.05 -18.63 -1.55
N ASP A 55 9.22 -18.42 -0.94
CA ASP A 55 9.31 -17.61 0.29
C ASP A 55 8.89 -16.15 0.06
N ARG A 56 9.10 -15.64 -1.17
CA ARG A 56 8.67 -14.30 -1.56
C ARG A 56 7.15 -14.19 -1.59
N ALA A 57 6.46 -15.17 -2.17
CA ALA A 57 5.00 -15.21 -2.18
C ALA A 57 4.45 -15.23 -0.74
N ASP A 58 4.97 -16.14 0.10
CA ASP A 58 4.59 -16.22 1.51
C ASP A 58 4.82 -14.88 2.23
N MET A 59 6.00 -14.26 2.05
CA MET A 59 6.30 -12.97 2.68
C MET A 59 5.39 -11.84 2.19
N LEU A 60 5.04 -11.79 0.90
CA LEU A 60 4.18 -10.74 0.34
C LEU A 60 2.78 -10.77 0.97
N PHE A 61 2.19 -11.96 1.13
CA PHE A 61 0.80 -12.10 1.60
C PHE A 61 0.69 -12.29 3.12
N ASP A 62 1.58 -13.07 3.74
CA ASP A 62 1.52 -13.34 5.19
C ASP A 62 2.34 -12.35 6.02
N GLY A 63 3.44 -11.83 5.44
CA GLY A 63 4.29 -10.84 6.11
C GLY A 63 3.52 -9.56 6.42
N LYS A 64 3.77 -8.99 7.60
CA LYS A 64 3.11 -7.76 8.06
C LYS A 64 4.10 -6.63 8.27
N VAL A 65 3.68 -5.43 7.89
CA VAL A 65 4.35 -4.16 8.19
C VAL A 65 3.47 -3.39 9.16
N THR A 66 4.02 -3.00 10.30
CA THR A 66 3.30 -2.23 11.32
C THR A 66 3.85 -0.81 11.40
N ILE A 67 2.94 0.15 11.27
CA ILE A 67 3.19 1.57 11.49
C ILE A 67 2.55 1.94 12.82
N ASN A 68 3.40 2.24 13.81
CA ASN A 68 2.94 2.61 15.14
C ASN A 68 2.58 4.09 15.18
N ASP A 69 1.56 4.43 15.97
CA ASP A 69 1.16 5.82 16.24
C ASP A 69 0.96 6.66 14.97
N ILE A 70 0.20 6.12 14.00
CA ILE A 70 0.03 6.78 12.70
C ILE A 70 -0.69 8.15 12.86
N PRO A 71 -0.11 9.25 12.37
CA PRO A 71 -0.77 10.55 12.33
C PRO A 71 -2.01 10.53 11.43
N ALA A 72 -3.00 11.39 11.73
CA ALA A 72 -4.23 11.47 10.96
C ALA A 72 -3.99 11.87 9.49
N GLU A 73 -2.98 12.71 9.23
CA GLU A 73 -2.55 13.11 7.88
C GLU A 73 -1.96 11.93 7.10
N HIS A 74 -1.11 11.10 7.72
CA HIS A 74 -0.62 9.87 7.10
C HIS A 74 -1.79 8.91 6.85
N LEU A 75 -2.69 8.73 7.81
CA LEU A 75 -3.85 7.85 7.62
C LEU A 75 -4.75 8.31 6.46
N ALA A 76 -4.89 9.62 6.25
CA ALA A 76 -5.63 10.18 5.13
C ALA A 76 -4.96 9.85 3.79
N GLU A 77 -3.66 10.08 3.66
CA GLU A 77 -2.92 9.80 2.42
C GLU A 77 -2.87 8.29 2.12
N VAL A 78 -2.68 7.42 3.12
CA VAL A 78 -2.82 5.95 2.98
C VAL A 78 -4.20 5.60 2.41
N THR A 79 -5.25 6.23 2.93
CA THR A 79 -6.62 5.98 2.48
C THR A 79 -6.79 6.35 1.00
N ASP A 80 -6.14 7.41 0.55
CA ASP A 80 -6.21 7.86 -0.84
C ASP A 80 -5.43 6.92 -1.77
N CYS A 81 -4.23 6.46 -1.39
CA CYS A 81 -3.52 5.41 -2.13
C CYS A 81 -4.34 4.11 -2.25
N ILE A 82 -5.02 3.69 -1.17
CA ILE A 82 -5.88 2.50 -1.21
C ILE A 82 -7.06 2.70 -2.18
N LYS A 83 -7.68 3.88 -2.22
CA LYS A 83 -8.76 4.16 -3.17
C LYS A 83 -8.26 4.11 -4.61
N GLU A 84 -7.04 4.58 -4.86
CA GLU A 84 -6.41 4.51 -6.18
C GLU A 84 -6.17 3.06 -6.60
N GLN A 85 -5.67 2.21 -5.70
CA GLN A 85 -5.53 0.78 -5.95
C GLN A 85 -6.89 0.14 -6.29
N VAL A 86 -7.95 0.44 -5.52
CA VAL A 86 -9.32 -0.01 -5.86
C VAL A 86 -9.74 0.44 -7.26
N ALA A 87 -9.44 1.68 -7.65
CA ALA A 87 -9.79 2.22 -8.96
C ALA A 87 -8.99 1.55 -10.10
N ILE A 88 -7.70 1.31 -9.90
CA ILE A 88 -6.82 0.62 -10.85
C ILE A 88 -7.35 -0.80 -11.11
N HIS A 89 -7.55 -1.59 -10.05
CA HIS A 89 -8.01 -2.97 -10.18
C HIS A 89 -9.45 -3.05 -10.76
N THR A 90 -10.33 -2.12 -10.40
CA THR A 90 -11.67 -2.02 -11.00
C THR A 90 -11.57 -1.78 -12.52
N LYS A 91 -10.71 -0.83 -12.93
CA LYS A 91 -10.53 -0.50 -14.34
C LYS A 91 -9.94 -1.67 -15.13
N MET A 92 -8.94 -2.38 -14.58
CA MET A 92 -8.37 -3.57 -15.22
C MET A 92 -9.43 -4.64 -15.51
N ILE A 93 -10.34 -4.88 -14.57
CA ILE A 93 -11.46 -5.82 -14.74
C ILE A 93 -12.43 -5.32 -15.81
N GLU A 94 -12.81 -4.04 -15.78
CA GLU A 94 -13.71 -3.44 -16.76
C GLU A 94 -13.13 -3.49 -18.20
N GLU A 95 -11.82 -3.33 -18.34
CA GLU A 95 -11.11 -3.38 -19.61
C GLU A 95 -10.76 -4.81 -20.07
N ASN A 96 -11.12 -5.83 -19.29
CA ASN A 96 -10.75 -7.25 -19.50
C ASN A 96 -9.24 -7.43 -19.70
N ASP A 97 -8.44 -6.72 -18.88
CA ASP A 97 -7.00 -6.89 -18.85
C ASP A 97 -6.64 -8.35 -18.47
N ILE A 98 -5.58 -8.89 -19.07
CA ILE A 98 -5.13 -10.27 -18.83
C ILE A 98 -4.59 -10.46 -17.41
N ASP A 99 -4.08 -9.38 -16.81
CA ASP A 99 -3.52 -9.34 -15.47
C ASP A 99 -4.59 -8.96 -14.43
N ALA A 100 -5.84 -8.72 -14.85
CA ALA A 100 -6.93 -8.38 -13.93
C ALA A 100 -7.30 -9.58 -13.03
N ASP A 101 -7.17 -9.39 -11.72
CA ASP A 101 -7.61 -10.36 -10.71
C ASP A 101 -8.74 -9.76 -9.83
N PRO A 102 -9.95 -10.33 -9.85
CA PRO A 102 -11.03 -9.96 -8.94
C PRO A 102 -10.69 -10.13 -7.45
N ASP A 103 -9.82 -11.09 -7.11
CA ASP A 103 -9.43 -11.35 -5.72
C ASP A 103 -8.57 -10.19 -5.18
N ASP A 104 -7.70 -9.61 -6.02
CA ASP A 104 -6.92 -8.41 -5.66
C ASP A 104 -7.84 -7.20 -5.40
N LEU A 105 -8.88 -7.02 -6.21
CA LEU A 105 -9.87 -5.97 -5.97
C LEU A 105 -10.56 -6.16 -4.61
N GLU A 106 -10.93 -7.40 -4.27
CA GLU A 106 -11.55 -7.71 -2.98
C GLU A 106 -10.60 -7.38 -1.81
N ILE A 107 -9.31 -7.72 -1.93
CA ILE A 107 -8.28 -7.38 -0.94
C ILE A 107 -8.25 -5.87 -0.70
N TRP A 108 -8.17 -5.06 -1.75
CA TRP A 108 -8.12 -3.60 -1.63
C TRP A 108 -9.41 -2.99 -1.08
N GLN A 109 -10.57 -3.53 -1.44
CA GLN A 109 -11.86 -3.10 -0.89
C GLN A 109 -11.98 -3.41 0.61
N ASN A 110 -11.55 -4.60 1.03
CA ASN A 110 -11.50 -5.00 2.43
C ASN A 110 -10.53 -4.11 3.21
N ARG A 111 -9.37 -3.80 2.64
CA ARG A 111 -8.39 -2.88 3.21
C ARG A 111 -8.95 -1.47 3.37
N LEU A 112 -9.67 -0.95 2.37
CA LEU A 112 -10.34 0.35 2.44
C LEU A 112 -11.38 0.40 3.56
N ALA A 113 -12.16 -0.67 3.74
CA ALA A 113 -13.12 -0.77 4.83
C ALA A 113 -12.42 -0.74 6.20
N ALA A 114 -11.35 -1.54 6.38
CA ALA A 114 -10.59 -1.60 7.63
C ALA A 114 -9.98 -0.24 8.01
N VAL A 115 -9.38 0.47 7.04
CA VAL A 115 -8.77 1.79 7.28
C VAL A 115 -9.83 2.86 7.60
N LYS A 116 -11.01 2.78 6.99
CA LYS A 116 -12.13 3.67 7.33
C LYS A 116 -12.63 3.48 8.75
N GLU A 117 -12.70 2.25 9.26
CA GLU A 117 -13.03 2.01 10.66
C GLU A 117 -11.95 2.56 11.60
N LEU A 118 -10.67 2.36 11.29
CA LEU A 118 -9.55 2.93 12.06
C LEU A 118 -9.65 4.46 12.18
N LYS A 119 -10.09 5.13 11.12
CA LYS A 119 -10.28 6.59 11.08
C LYS A 119 -11.45 7.07 11.94
N LYS A 120 -12.49 6.25 12.17
CA LYS A 120 -13.60 6.61 13.05
C LYS A 120 -13.20 6.57 14.53
N ASP A 121 -12.21 5.73 14.87
CA ASP A 121 -11.73 5.51 16.23
C ASP A 121 -10.54 6.40 16.62
N SER A 122 -10.01 7.20 15.68
CA SER A 122 -8.84 8.08 15.87
C SER A 122 -9.23 9.54 16.11
#